data_AF-A0A0P9FTF1-F1
#
_entry.id   AF-A0A0P9FTF1-F1
#
_cell.length_a   1.000
_cell.length_b   1.000
_cell.length_c   1.000
_cell.angle_alpha   90.00
_cell.angle_beta   90.00
_cell.angle_gamma   90.00
#
_symmetry.space_group_name_H-M   'P 1'
#
loop_
_entity.id
_entity.type
_entity.pdbx_description
1 polymer ?
#
loop_
_entity_poly.entity_id
_entity_poly.type
_entity_poly.pdbx_seq_one_letter_code
_entity_poly.pdbx_strand_id
1 'polypeptide(L)'
;MELKLLRVDLSTEIIKEEKVDEATTKKFVGGRGVGVKILFDELKPGTDPLGPENKLIFMTGPATGTAFPASGRFHVITKSPLTGRIGDTNCGGNWGPELRFAGFEGIIFEGKAKEPVYLWVHEGEAELRSARKYWGKGVWDTEDGICEELGEPKAKIASIGPAGENLVLSAAIMNDKHRAAGRTAAGAVMGSKNLKAIAVHGTAKPPVADPEGLRETVKRILEKLKENMVTGESLPTYGTSALINVINAFGIFPTRNFQTGVFPTAEKISGETINFMFSINLF
;
A
#
# COMPACT_ATOMS: atom_id res chain seq x y z
N MET A 1 -0.29 -10.43 20.55
CA MET A 1 -0.52 -11.38 19.44
C MET A 1 0.79 -11.54 18.67
N GLU A 2 1.23 -12.76 18.40
CA GLU A 2 2.31 -13.02 17.45
C GLU A 2 1.84 -12.66 16.03
N LEU A 3 2.68 -12.04 15.20
CA LEU A 3 2.35 -11.81 13.78
C LEU A 3 3.02 -12.89 12.93
N LYS A 4 2.33 -13.34 11.88
CA LYS A 4 2.84 -14.28 10.88
C LYS A 4 3.22 -13.52 9.62
N LEU A 5 4.50 -13.56 9.27
CA LEU A 5 5.05 -12.90 8.08
C LEU A 5 5.56 -13.93 7.09
N LEU A 6 5.61 -13.54 5.81
CA LEU A 6 6.39 -14.23 4.79
C LEU A 6 7.73 -13.53 4.62
N ARG A 7 8.84 -14.26 4.67
CA ARG A 7 10.15 -13.80 4.22
C ARG A 7 10.50 -14.46 2.91
N VAL A 8 10.82 -13.65 1.92
CA VAL A 8 11.10 -14.07 0.54
C VAL A 8 12.51 -13.59 0.16
N ASP A 9 13.45 -14.52 0.05
CA ASP A 9 14.74 -14.25 -0.58
C ASP A 9 14.61 -14.51 -2.08
N LEU A 10 14.61 -13.42 -2.85
CA LEU A 10 14.45 -13.47 -4.31
C LEU A 10 15.70 -14.00 -5.02
N SER A 11 16.87 -13.99 -4.39
CA SER A 11 18.11 -14.51 -4.97
C SER A 11 18.14 -16.03 -4.94
N THR A 12 17.66 -16.61 -3.84
CA THR A 12 17.63 -18.07 -3.62
C THR A 12 16.26 -18.69 -3.91
N GLU A 13 15.23 -17.86 -4.14
CA GLU A 13 13.83 -18.26 -4.31
C GLU A 13 13.26 -19.01 -3.09
N ILE A 14 13.83 -18.74 -1.90
CA ILE A 14 13.41 -19.37 -0.65
C ILE A 14 12.31 -18.52 -0.02
N ILE A 15 11.18 -19.15 0.27
CA ILE A 15 10.06 -18.54 0.99
C ILE A 15 9.94 -19.24 2.35
N LYS A 16 9.90 -18.46 3.42
CA LYS A 16 9.76 -18.95 4.79
C LYS A 16 8.70 -18.16 5.54
N GLU A 17 7.99 -18.86 6.42
CA GLU A 17 7.18 -18.21 7.42
C GLU A 17 8.06 -17.74 8.58
N GLU A 18 7.82 -16.54 9.05
CA GLU A 18 8.48 -15.95 10.20
C GLU A 18 7.44 -15.44 11.19
N LYS A 19 7.74 -15.56 12.48
CA LYS A 19 6.90 -15.01 13.55
C LYS A 19 7.56 -13.78 14.17
N VAL A 20 6.77 -12.74 14.39
CA VAL A 20 7.17 -11.60 15.24
C VAL A 20 6.62 -11.83 16.64
N ASP A 21 7.51 -11.78 17.63
CA ASP A 21 7.19 -12.06 19.03
C ASP A 21 6.22 -11.03 19.62
N GLU A 22 5.47 -11.46 20.64
CA GLU A 22 4.45 -10.62 21.25
C GLU A 22 5.01 -9.35 21.92
N ALA A 23 6.23 -9.38 22.46
CA ALA A 23 6.81 -8.20 23.10
C ALA A 23 7.06 -7.09 22.06
N THR A 24 7.57 -7.47 20.88
CA THR A 24 7.71 -6.56 19.74
C THR A 24 6.35 -6.02 19.30
N THR A 25 5.32 -6.86 19.17
CA THR A 25 4.00 -6.41 18.68
C THR A 25 3.27 -5.55 19.70
N LYS A 26 3.41 -5.82 21.01
CA LYS A 26 2.89 -4.94 22.08
C LYS A 26 3.56 -3.57 22.07
N LYS A 27 4.86 -3.51 21.76
CA LYS A 27 5.63 -2.26 21.75
C LYS A 27 5.42 -1.43 20.49
N PHE A 28 5.27 -2.08 19.33
CA PHE A 28 5.24 -1.42 18.02
C PHE A 28 3.92 -1.55 17.27
N VAL A 29 2.92 -2.23 17.84
CA VAL A 29 1.53 -2.39 17.39
C VAL A 29 1.35 -3.21 16.10
N GLY A 30 2.04 -2.85 15.02
CA GLY A 30 1.90 -3.43 13.70
C GLY A 30 2.23 -2.41 12.60
N GLY A 31 1.92 -2.74 11.34
CA GLY A 31 2.07 -1.83 10.20
C GLY A 31 3.47 -1.21 10.13
N ARG A 32 3.52 0.13 10.04
CA ARG A 32 4.76 0.91 10.06
C ARG A 32 5.65 0.57 11.25
N GLY A 33 5.10 0.44 12.46
CA GLY A 33 5.92 0.30 13.68
C GLY A 33 6.78 -0.97 13.66
N VAL A 34 6.13 -2.11 13.40
CA VAL A 34 6.84 -3.40 13.27
C VAL A 34 7.75 -3.41 12.05
N GLY A 35 7.28 -2.91 10.89
CA GLY A 35 8.11 -2.87 9.67
C GLY A 35 9.38 -2.02 9.82
N VAL A 36 9.29 -0.87 10.50
CA VAL A 36 10.45 -0.03 10.81
C VAL A 36 11.39 -0.71 11.81
N LYS A 37 10.86 -1.41 12.82
CA LYS A 37 11.69 -2.16 13.78
C LYS A 37 12.51 -3.25 13.08
N ILE A 38 11.87 -4.05 12.23
CA ILE A 38 12.52 -5.08 11.41
C ILE A 38 13.62 -4.46 10.55
N LEU A 39 13.30 -3.36 9.83
CA LEU A 39 14.29 -2.69 9.01
C LEU A 39 15.47 -2.15 9.83
N PHE A 40 15.21 -1.59 11.01
CA PHE A 40 16.24 -1.05 11.90
C PHE A 40 17.17 -2.13 12.45
N ASP A 41 16.64 -3.29 12.80
CA ASP A 41 17.43 -4.39 13.37
C ASP A 41 18.29 -5.09 12.33
N GLU A 42 17.75 -5.27 11.12
CA GLU A 42 18.36 -6.15 10.12
C GLU A 42 19.18 -5.41 9.07
N LEU A 43 18.93 -4.12 8.84
CA LEU A 43 19.61 -3.37 7.80
C LEU A 43 20.89 -2.72 8.33
N LYS A 44 22.04 -3.12 7.77
CA LYS A 44 23.34 -2.55 8.13
C LYS A 44 23.43 -1.05 7.73
N PRO A 45 24.11 -0.22 8.54
CA PRO A 45 24.48 1.12 8.11
C PRO A 45 25.24 1.09 6.77
N GLY A 46 24.95 2.04 5.88
CA GLY A 46 25.62 2.12 4.58
C GLY A 46 25.03 1.22 3.47
N THR A 47 24.05 0.35 3.74
CA THR A 47 23.42 -0.49 2.69
C THR A 47 22.94 0.34 1.50
N ASP A 48 23.27 -0.08 0.27
CA ASP A 48 22.76 0.53 -0.95
C ASP A 48 21.23 0.40 -1.02
N PRO A 49 20.46 1.49 -1.10
CA PRO A 49 19.00 1.44 -1.21
C PRO A 49 18.45 0.69 -2.43
N LEU A 50 19.23 0.55 -3.51
CA LEU A 50 18.83 -0.24 -4.70
C LEU A 50 19.55 -1.59 -4.76
N GLY A 51 20.32 -1.93 -3.73
CA GLY A 51 21.04 -3.18 -3.63
C GLY A 51 20.17 -4.35 -3.16
N PRO A 52 20.62 -5.60 -3.37
CA PRO A 52 19.91 -6.81 -2.95
C PRO A 52 19.73 -6.88 -1.42
N GLU A 53 20.67 -6.31 -0.66
CA GLU A 53 20.66 -6.27 0.81
C GLU A 53 19.58 -5.34 1.39
N ASN A 54 19.04 -4.38 0.61
CA ASN A 54 17.94 -3.57 1.08
C ASN A 54 16.68 -4.42 1.24
N LYS A 55 15.86 -4.12 2.24
CA LYS A 55 14.61 -4.85 2.48
C LYS A 55 13.44 -4.05 1.96
N LEU A 56 12.49 -4.72 1.33
CA LEU A 56 11.21 -4.16 0.93
C LEU A 56 10.13 -4.88 1.73
N ILE A 57 9.49 -4.17 2.65
CA ILE A 57 8.61 -4.76 3.65
C ILE A 57 7.19 -4.23 3.43
N PHE A 58 6.24 -5.13 3.21
CA PHE A 58 4.81 -4.83 3.22
C PHE A 58 4.24 -5.24 4.56
N MET A 59 3.58 -4.32 5.27
CA MET A 59 3.00 -4.60 6.58
C MET A 59 1.58 -4.06 6.70
N THR A 60 0.69 -4.87 7.25
CA THR A 60 -0.66 -4.48 7.65
C THR A 60 -0.72 -4.09 9.14
N GLY A 61 -1.75 -3.35 9.54
CA GLY A 61 -2.01 -3.02 10.94
C GLY A 61 -2.97 -4.02 11.60
N PRO A 62 -3.11 -4.01 12.94
CA PRO A 62 -4.02 -4.91 13.65
C PRO A 62 -5.49 -4.74 13.25
N ALA A 63 -5.89 -3.53 12.85
CA ALA A 63 -7.24 -3.25 12.37
C ALA A 63 -7.47 -3.71 10.93
N THR A 64 -6.43 -3.98 10.14
CA THR A 64 -6.55 -4.28 8.71
C THR A 64 -7.36 -5.56 8.48
N GLY A 65 -8.34 -5.51 7.59
CA GLY A 65 -9.23 -6.63 7.30
C GLY A 65 -10.30 -6.93 8.37
N THR A 66 -10.41 -6.09 9.41
CA THR A 66 -11.50 -6.20 10.41
C THR A 66 -12.67 -5.28 10.07
N ALA A 67 -13.75 -5.34 10.87
CA ALA A 67 -14.90 -4.44 10.76
C ALA A 67 -14.60 -2.98 11.15
N PHE A 68 -13.37 -2.66 11.59
CA PHE A 68 -12.99 -1.30 11.94
C PHE A 68 -13.12 -0.35 10.74
N PRO A 69 -13.71 0.86 10.89
CA PRO A 69 -13.84 1.80 9.78
C PRO A 69 -12.49 2.15 9.14
N ALA A 70 -12.46 2.15 7.80
CA ALA A 70 -11.25 2.38 7.00
C ALA A 70 -10.08 1.39 7.26
N SER A 71 -10.39 0.13 7.58
CA SER A 71 -9.45 -0.99 7.78
C SER A 71 -8.72 -1.47 6.51
N GLY A 72 -8.78 -0.75 5.39
CA GLY A 72 -8.16 -1.15 4.12
C GLY A 72 -6.68 -0.82 3.97
N ARG A 73 -5.98 -0.45 5.05
CA ARG A 73 -4.64 0.15 4.97
C ARG A 73 -3.50 -0.86 5.13
N PHE A 74 -2.42 -0.63 4.38
CA PHE A 74 -1.12 -1.28 4.55
C PHE A 74 0.01 -0.27 4.34
N HIS A 75 1.23 -0.64 4.73
CA HIS A 75 2.44 0.16 4.62
C HIS A 75 3.49 -0.57 3.81
N VAL A 76 4.28 0.19 3.05
CA VAL A 76 5.51 -0.29 2.42
C VAL A 76 6.69 0.44 3.04
N ILE A 77 7.61 -0.32 3.64
CA ILE A 77 8.75 0.15 4.40
C ILE A 77 10.04 -0.34 3.75
N THR A 78 11.01 0.56 3.58
CA THR A 78 12.31 0.25 3.00
C THR A 78 13.33 1.35 3.31
N LYS A 79 14.61 1.16 3.00
CA LYS A 79 15.54 2.29 2.87
C LYS A 79 15.28 2.98 1.53
N SER A 80 14.93 4.25 1.57
CA SER A 80 14.55 5.02 0.39
C SER A 80 15.78 5.42 -0.45
N PRO A 81 15.82 5.11 -1.76
CA PRO A 81 16.87 5.59 -2.66
C PRO A 81 16.78 7.11 -2.91
N LEU A 82 15.60 7.71 -2.76
CA LEU A 82 15.41 9.15 -2.93
C LEU A 82 16.05 9.97 -1.80
N THR A 83 16.00 9.48 -0.56
CA THR A 83 16.43 10.26 0.62
C THR A 83 17.62 9.67 1.37
N GLY A 84 18.01 8.44 1.06
CA GLY A 84 19.02 7.65 1.78
C GLY A 84 18.61 7.24 3.20
N ARG A 85 17.37 7.54 3.61
CA ARG A 85 16.84 7.34 4.97
C ARG A 85 15.72 6.31 4.96
N ILE A 86 15.15 6.05 6.12
CA ILE A 86 13.96 5.22 6.24
C ILE A 86 12.80 5.80 5.42
N GLY A 87 12.21 4.96 4.58
CA GLY A 87 11.02 5.24 3.80
C GLY A 87 9.84 4.44 4.32
N ASP A 88 8.73 5.12 4.54
CA ASP A 88 7.42 4.53 4.83
C ASP A 88 6.41 5.21 3.91
N THR A 89 5.61 4.41 3.20
CA THR A 89 4.49 4.91 2.40
C THR A 89 3.25 4.08 2.71
N ASN A 90 2.12 4.74 2.96
CA ASN A 90 0.84 4.10 3.22
C ASN A 90 0.05 3.95 1.93
N CYS A 91 -0.69 2.85 1.81
CA CYS A 91 -1.68 2.69 0.76
C CYS A 91 -2.98 2.11 1.32
N GLY A 92 -4.08 2.40 0.64
CA GLY A 92 -5.41 1.84 0.94
C GLY A 92 -5.87 0.88 -0.13
N GLY A 93 -7.17 0.58 -0.12
CA GLY A 93 -7.77 -0.39 -1.05
C GLY A 93 -7.94 -1.75 -0.39
N ASN A 94 -7.93 -2.79 -1.20
CA ASN A 94 -8.30 -4.15 -0.80
C ASN A 94 -7.10 -5.07 -0.63
N TRP A 95 -5.91 -4.71 -1.14
CA TRP A 95 -4.73 -5.57 -1.06
C TRP A 95 -4.30 -5.91 0.37
N GLY A 96 -4.30 -4.92 1.28
CA GLY A 96 -3.95 -5.13 2.69
C GLY A 96 -4.88 -6.11 3.40
N PRO A 97 -6.21 -5.91 3.35
CA PRO A 97 -7.18 -6.89 3.82
C PRO A 97 -7.01 -8.28 3.21
N GLU A 98 -6.82 -8.36 1.89
CA GLU A 98 -6.66 -9.63 1.18
C GLU A 98 -5.46 -10.42 1.70
N LEU A 99 -4.35 -9.75 2.02
CA LEU A 99 -3.19 -10.37 2.65
C LEU A 99 -3.51 -10.98 4.02
N ARG A 100 -4.33 -10.28 4.82
CA ARG A 100 -4.82 -10.82 6.10
C ARG A 100 -5.74 -12.01 5.91
N PHE A 101 -6.57 -11.99 4.87
CA PHE A 101 -7.44 -13.12 4.53
C PHE A 101 -6.66 -14.32 3.98
N ALA A 102 -5.49 -14.08 3.38
CA ALA A 102 -4.55 -15.13 3.01
C ALA A 102 -3.69 -15.63 4.18
N GLY A 103 -3.90 -15.11 5.40
CA GLY A 103 -3.29 -15.63 6.62
C GLY A 103 -1.96 -14.99 7.03
N PHE A 104 -1.58 -13.85 6.45
CA PHE A 104 -0.32 -13.17 6.76
C PHE A 104 -0.51 -11.70 7.13
N GLU A 105 0.30 -11.20 8.06
CA GLU A 105 0.30 -9.78 8.45
C GLU A 105 1.27 -8.93 7.63
N GLY A 106 2.21 -9.55 6.94
CA GLY A 106 3.19 -8.84 6.12
C GLY A 106 4.14 -9.76 5.36
N ILE A 107 4.92 -9.14 4.48
CA ILE A 107 5.87 -9.81 3.58
C ILE A 107 7.17 -9.00 3.57
N ILE A 108 8.29 -9.68 3.77
CA ILE A 108 9.65 -9.11 3.73
C ILE A 108 10.36 -9.68 2.51
N PHE A 109 10.77 -8.81 1.59
CA PHE A 109 11.58 -9.18 0.44
C PHE A 109 13.03 -8.77 0.64
N GLU A 110 13.94 -9.70 0.38
CA GLU A 110 15.38 -9.49 0.30
C GLU A 110 15.95 -10.14 -0.96
N GLY A 111 17.22 -9.86 -1.26
CA GLY A 111 17.84 -10.35 -2.48
C GLY A 111 17.31 -9.68 -3.74
N LYS A 112 17.59 -10.30 -4.89
CA LYS A 112 17.16 -9.87 -6.22
C LYS A 112 16.94 -11.09 -7.10
N ALA A 113 15.77 -11.19 -7.73
CA ALA A 113 15.48 -12.26 -8.67
C ALA A 113 16.35 -12.13 -9.92
N LYS A 114 16.78 -13.25 -10.49
CA LYS A 114 17.57 -13.26 -11.73
C LYS A 114 16.81 -12.67 -12.91
N GLU A 115 15.49 -12.82 -12.88
CA GLU A 115 14.55 -12.44 -13.93
C GLU A 115 13.29 -11.85 -13.31
N PRO A 116 12.46 -11.12 -14.07
CA PRO A 116 11.19 -10.60 -13.56
C PRO A 116 10.29 -11.69 -12.98
N VAL A 117 9.89 -11.53 -11.71
CA VAL A 117 8.97 -12.43 -11.00
C VAL A 117 7.81 -11.67 -10.36
N TYR A 118 6.74 -12.38 -10.02
CA TYR A 118 5.73 -11.92 -9.08
C TYR A 118 5.53 -12.97 -7.98
N LEU A 119 5.16 -12.51 -6.79
CA LEU A 119 4.75 -13.41 -5.70
C LEU A 119 3.25 -13.66 -5.79
N TRP A 120 2.83 -14.92 -5.74
CA TRP A 120 1.44 -15.32 -5.57
C TRP A 120 1.24 -15.87 -4.16
N VAL A 121 0.32 -15.27 -3.41
CA VAL A 121 -0.06 -15.72 -2.06
C VAL A 121 -1.52 -16.16 -2.09
N HIS A 122 -1.80 -17.40 -1.77
CA HIS A 122 -3.14 -17.97 -1.87
C HIS A 122 -3.42 -18.92 -0.71
N GLU A 123 -4.43 -18.61 0.09
CA GLU A 123 -4.94 -19.49 1.17
C GLU A 123 -3.84 -20.03 2.10
N GLY A 124 -2.92 -19.17 2.53
CA GLY A 124 -1.83 -19.52 3.45
C GLY A 124 -0.57 -20.08 2.79
N GLU A 125 -0.56 -20.25 1.46
CA GLU A 125 0.60 -20.68 0.70
C GLU A 125 1.17 -19.53 -0.15
N ALA A 126 2.44 -19.62 -0.50
CA ALA A 126 3.10 -18.62 -1.32
C ALA A 126 4.11 -19.22 -2.30
N GLU A 127 4.14 -18.72 -3.52
CA GLU A 127 5.08 -19.15 -4.56
C GLU A 127 5.52 -17.98 -5.45
N LEU A 128 6.74 -18.06 -5.98
CA LEU A 128 7.25 -17.13 -6.98
C LEU A 128 6.91 -17.65 -8.38
N ARG A 129 6.36 -16.77 -9.22
CA ARG A 129 6.01 -17.07 -10.61
C ARG A 129 6.71 -16.08 -11.55
N SER A 130 6.92 -16.50 -12.79
CA SER A 130 7.53 -15.65 -13.82
C SER A 130 6.63 -14.46 -14.15
N ALA A 131 7.19 -13.25 -14.14
CA ALA A 131 6.51 -12.03 -14.56
C ALA A 131 7.03 -11.46 -15.88
N ARG A 132 7.80 -12.23 -16.65
CA ARG A 132 8.39 -11.76 -17.92
C ARG A 132 7.37 -11.12 -18.87
N LYS A 133 6.18 -11.71 -18.97
CA LYS A 133 5.09 -11.20 -19.84
C LYS A 133 4.42 -9.92 -19.34
N TYR A 134 4.69 -9.51 -18.10
CA TYR A 134 4.17 -8.28 -17.50
C TYR A 134 5.24 -7.20 -17.38
N TRP A 135 6.52 -7.56 -17.44
CA TRP A 135 7.59 -6.58 -17.46
C TRP A 135 7.45 -5.65 -18.66
N GLY A 136 7.53 -4.34 -18.44
CA GLY A 136 7.26 -3.31 -19.43
C GLY A 136 5.79 -2.88 -19.52
N LYS A 137 4.85 -3.61 -18.93
CA LYS A 137 3.42 -3.27 -18.96
C LYS A 137 3.04 -2.27 -17.88
N GLY A 138 1.98 -1.50 -18.15
CA GLY A 138 1.31 -0.64 -17.19
C GLY A 138 0.69 -1.44 -16.04
N VAL A 139 0.33 -0.75 -14.96
CA VAL A 139 -0.21 -1.41 -13.76
C VAL A 139 -1.58 -2.03 -14.02
N TRP A 140 -2.45 -1.45 -14.85
CA TRP A 140 -3.75 -2.05 -15.14
C TRP A 140 -3.63 -3.35 -15.92
N ASP A 141 -2.84 -3.37 -16.99
CA ASP A 141 -2.59 -4.58 -17.78
C ASP A 141 -1.88 -5.68 -16.96
N THR A 142 -1.08 -5.27 -15.98
CA THR A 142 -0.42 -6.20 -15.05
C THR A 142 -1.44 -6.80 -14.09
N GLU A 143 -2.28 -5.99 -13.46
CA GLU A 143 -3.32 -6.46 -12.53
C GLU A 143 -4.33 -7.37 -13.25
N ASP A 144 -4.92 -6.91 -14.36
CA ASP A 144 -5.92 -7.66 -15.11
C ASP A 144 -5.33 -8.95 -15.69
N GLY A 145 -4.12 -8.89 -16.25
CA GLY A 145 -3.45 -10.05 -16.83
C GLY A 145 -3.06 -11.11 -15.79
N ILE A 146 -2.60 -10.69 -14.59
CA ILE A 146 -2.29 -11.64 -13.51
C ILE A 146 -3.58 -12.32 -13.00
N CYS A 147 -4.68 -11.58 -12.81
CA CYS A 147 -5.97 -12.18 -12.45
C CYS A 147 -6.41 -13.23 -13.48
N GLU A 148 -6.30 -12.91 -14.77
CA GLU A 148 -6.66 -13.83 -15.86
C GLU A 148 -5.77 -15.08 -15.88
N GLU A 149 -4.45 -14.92 -15.77
CA GLU A 149 -3.51 -16.04 -15.69
C GLU A 149 -3.78 -16.98 -14.53
N LEU A 150 -4.12 -16.42 -13.37
CA LEU A 150 -4.40 -17.19 -12.16
C LEU A 150 -5.78 -17.85 -12.22
N GLY A 151 -6.67 -17.40 -13.11
CA GLY A 151 -8.09 -17.77 -13.07
C GLY A 151 -8.79 -17.25 -11.81
N GLU A 152 -8.23 -16.23 -11.16
CA GLU A 152 -8.70 -15.72 -9.87
C GLU A 152 -9.06 -14.22 -9.98
N PRO A 153 -10.29 -13.89 -10.40
CA PRO A 153 -10.71 -12.50 -10.62
C PRO A 153 -10.83 -11.69 -9.32
N LYS A 154 -10.88 -12.34 -8.14
CA LYS A 154 -10.95 -11.62 -6.87
C LYS A 154 -9.58 -11.27 -6.30
N ALA A 155 -8.50 -11.86 -6.83
CA ALA A 155 -7.14 -11.56 -6.42
C ALA A 155 -6.89 -10.05 -6.37
N LYS A 156 -6.14 -9.62 -5.36
CA LYS A 156 -5.67 -8.24 -5.24
C LYS A 156 -4.19 -8.20 -5.56
N ILE A 157 -3.82 -7.26 -6.41
CA ILE A 157 -2.47 -7.13 -6.93
C ILE A 157 -1.90 -5.78 -6.50
N ALA A 158 -0.70 -5.81 -5.92
CA ALA A 158 0.16 -4.66 -5.76
C ALA A 158 1.31 -4.77 -6.76
N SER A 159 1.49 -3.81 -7.65
CA SER A 159 2.44 -3.90 -8.77
C SER A 159 3.18 -2.59 -9.03
N ILE A 160 4.29 -2.69 -9.77
CA ILE A 160 4.99 -1.55 -10.34
C ILE A 160 4.70 -1.43 -11.84
N GLY A 161 4.66 -0.20 -12.34
CA GLY A 161 4.71 0.08 -13.77
C GLY A 161 6.14 0.30 -14.28
N PRO A 162 6.30 0.75 -15.54
CA PRO A 162 7.62 0.99 -16.15
C PRO A 162 8.52 1.94 -15.35
N ALA A 163 7.95 2.89 -14.60
CA ALA A 163 8.72 3.78 -13.74
C ALA A 163 9.47 3.02 -12.63
N GLY A 164 8.86 1.99 -12.03
CA GLY A 164 9.50 1.16 -11.01
C GLY A 164 10.59 0.29 -11.62
N GLU A 165 10.30 -0.34 -12.76
CA GLU A 165 11.24 -1.17 -13.52
C GLU A 165 12.50 -0.39 -13.93
N ASN A 166 12.34 0.89 -14.30
CA ASN A 166 13.41 1.81 -14.67
C ASN A 166 14.00 2.58 -13.46
N LEU A 167 13.69 2.17 -12.23
CA LEU A 167 14.26 2.70 -10.99
C LEU A 167 14.07 4.21 -10.78
N VAL A 168 12.98 4.78 -11.29
CA VAL A 168 12.67 6.21 -11.14
C VAL A 168 12.45 6.55 -9.66
N LEU A 169 13.11 7.58 -9.13
CA LEU A 169 13.04 7.93 -7.70
C LEU A 169 11.68 8.44 -7.22
N SER A 170 10.73 8.67 -8.13
CA SER A 170 9.32 8.96 -7.83
C SER A 170 8.39 7.78 -8.15
N ALA A 171 8.93 6.59 -8.43
CA ALA A 171 8.13 5.42 -8.74
C ALA A 171 7.34 4.93 -7.51
N ALA A 172 6.04 4.71 -7.75
CA ALA A 172 5.09 4.19 -6.78
C ALA A 172 4.90 2.68 -6.93
N ILE A 173 4.31 2.07 -5.91
CA ILE A 173 3.66 0.76 -5.99
C ILE A 173 2.15 1.02 -6.02
N MET A 174 1.46 0.41 -6.98
CA MET A 174 0.04 0.63 -7.23
C MET A 174 -0.76 -0.63 -6.89
N ASN A 175 -1.97 -0.47 -6.36
CA ASN A 175 -2.96 -1.54 -6.23
C ASN A 175 -4.37 -1.04 -6.53
N ASP A 176 -5.29 -1.96 -6.79
CA ASP A 176 -6.68 -1.66 -7.16
C ASP A 176 -6.73 -0.57 -8.27
N LYS A 177 -5.86 -0.71 -9.27
CA LYS A 177 -5.65 0.18 -10.44
C LYS A 177 -5.18 1.61 -10.15
N HIS A 178 -5.53 2.19 -9.00
CA HIS A 178 -5.38 3.64 -8.74
C HIS A 178 -4.86 3.97 -7.34
N ARG A 179 -4.81 3.03 -6.40
CA ARG A 179 -4.30 3.27 -5.04
C ARG A 179 -2.78 3.22 -5.08
N ALA A 180 -2.13 4.16 -4.43
CA ALA A 180 -0.68 4.33 -4.53
C ALA A 180 0.00 4.34 -3.16
N ALA A 181 0.94 3.41 -2.98
CA ALA A 181 2.10 3.61 -2.13
C ALA A 181 3.09 4.54 -2.87
N GLY A 182 2.77 5.84 -2.84
CA GLY A 182 3.23 6.80 -3.84
C GLY A 182 4.53 7.55 -3.55
N ARG A 183 5.11 7.43 -2.36
CA ARG A 183 6.31 8.18 -1.96
C ARG A 183 7.46 7.24 -1.60
N THR A 184 8.58 7.86 -1.20
CA THR A 184 9.80 7.18 -0.71
C THR A 184 10.51 6.28 -1.73
N ALA A 185 10.10 6.34 -2.99
CA ALA A 185 10.66 5.56 -4.09
C ALA A 185 10.57 4.04 -3.87
N ALA A 186 9.54 3.58 -3.15
CA ALA A 186 9.33 2.16 -2.89
C ALA A 186 9.16 1.35 -4.18
N GLY A 187 8.58 1.95 -5.24
CA GLY A 187 8.47 1.31 -6.55
C GLY A 187 9.81 1.08 -7.24
N ALA A 188 10.79 1.97 -7.05
CA ALA A 188 12.14 1.78 -7.57
C ALA A 188 12.87 0.65 -6.82
N VAL A 189 12.68 0.54 -5.50
CA VAL A 189 13.23 -0.58 -4.72
C VAL A 189 12.62 -1.90 -5.19
N MET A 190 11.31 -1.96 -5.39
CA MET A 190 10.62 -3.15 -5.91
C MET A 190 11.16 -3.56 -7.30
N GLY A 191 11.36 -2.59 -8.20
CA GLY A 191 11.96 -2.84 -9.51
C GLY A 191 13.41 -3.28 -9.46
N SER A 192 14.23 -2.73 -8.54
CA SER A 192 15.64 -3.11 -8.38
C SER A 192 15.84 -4.60 -8.06
N LYS A 193 14.81 -5.20 -7.46
CA LYS A 193 14.75 -6.61 -7.08
C LYS A 193 14.19 -7.53 -8.16
N ASN A 194 13.83 -7.00 -9.34
CA ASN A 194 13.10 -7.70 -10.39
C ASN A 194 11.73 -8.26 -9.94
N LEU A 195 11.11 -7.64 -8.93
CA LEU A 195 9.77 -8.01 -8.46
C LEU A 195 8.73 -7.12 -9.15
N LYS A 196 7.91 -7.69 -10.03
CA LYS A 196 6.90 -6.95 -10.80
C LYS A 196 5.63 -6.71 -10.00
N ALA A 197 5.18 -7.72 -9.25
CA ALA A 197 3.91 -7.68 -8.55
C ALA A 197 3.87 -8.63 -7.34
N ILE A 198 2.87 -8.40 -6.49
CA ILE A 198 2.45 -9.29 -5.41
C ILE A 198 0.95 -9.46 -5.55
N ALA A 199 0.54 -10.64 -5.98
CA ALA A 199 -0.85 -11.03 -6.07
C ALA A 199 -1.22 -11.82 -4.83
N VAL A 200 -2.40 -11.53 -4.27
CA VAL A 200 -2.89 -12.17 -3.06
C VAL A 200 -4.36 -12.51 -3.21
N HIS A 201 -4.76 -13.68 -2.71
CA HIS A 201 -6.15 -14.03 -2.47
C HIS A 201 -6.29 -14.88 -1.21
N GLY A 202 -7.33 -14.63 -0.42
CA GLY A 202 -7.67 -15.50 0.69
C GLY A 202 -9.05 -15.24 1.25
N THR A 203 -9.54 -16.20 2.04
CA THR A 203 -10.91 -16.18 2.57
C THR A 203 -10.97 -16.26 4.10
N ALA A 204 -9.83 -16.33 4.78
CA ALA A 204 -9.77 -16.38 6.23
C ALA A 204 -10.28 -15.08 6.88
N LYS A 205 -10.78 -15.19 8.10
CA LYS A 205 -11.21 -14.03 8.90
C LYS A 205 -10.11 -13.68 9.90
N PRO A 206 -9.62 -12.42 9.93
CA PRO A 206 -8.65 -12.01 10.93
C PRO A 206 -9.23 -12.15 12.34
N PRO A 207 -8.46 -12.67 13.31
CA PRO A 207 -8.95 -12.88 14.66
C PRO A 207 -9.24 -11.54 15.36
N VAL A 208 -10.35 -11.47 16.08
CA VAL A 208 -10.75 -10.33 16.92
C VAL A 208 -11.00 -10.85 18.34
N ALA A 209 -10.27 -10.30 19.32
CA ALA A 209 -10.32 -10.78 20.70
C ALA A 209 -11.70 -10.55 21.37
N ASP A 210 -12.34 -9.43 21.08
CA ASP A 210 -13.69 -9.09 21.57
C ASP A 210 -14.56 -8.60 20.39
N PRO A 211 -15.24 -9.52 19.68
CA PRO A 211 -16.06 -9.18 18.53
C PRO A 211 -17.24 -8.25 18.87
N GLU A 212 -17.83 -8.42 20.05
CA GLU A 212 -18.99 -7.63 20.47
C GLU A 212 -18.59 -6.21 20.88
N GLY A 213 -17.52 -6.08 21.67
CA GLY A 213 -16.96 -4.77 22.00
C GLY A 213 -16.45 -4.02 20.77
N LEU A 214 -15.88 -4.73 19.77
CA LEU A 214 -15.55 -4.14 18.47
C LEU A 214 -16.82 -3.63 17.79
N ARG A 215 -17.87 -4.44 17.69
CA ARG A 215 -19.13 -4.07 17.02
C ARG A 215 -19.76 -2.81 17.62
N GLU A 216 -19.85 -2.74 18.95
CA GLU A 216 -20.37 -1.55 19.64
C GLU A 216 -19.50 -0.31 19.41
N THR A 217 -18.17 -0.49 19.45
CA THR A 217 -17.22 0.59 19.21
C THR A 217 -17.33 1.12 17.79
N VAL A 218 -17.42 0.23 16.80
CA VAL A 218 -17.61 0.60 15.39
C VAL A 218 -18.90 1.39 15.20
N LYS A 219 -20.02 0.98 15.82
CA LYS A 219 -21.28 1.73 15.76
C LYS A 219 -21.09 3.18 16.22
N ARG A 220 -20.49 3.40 17.39
CA ARG A 220 -20.23 4.74 17.94
C ARG A 220 -19.29 5.58 17.05
N ILE A 221 -18.28 4.95 16.45
CA ILE A 221 -17.34 5.65 15.55
C ILE A 221 -18.08 6.07 14.28
N LEU A 222 -18.89 5.19 13.69
CA LEU A 222 -19.62 5.51 12.46
C LEU A 222 -20.66 6.62 12.67
N GLU A 223 -21.32 6.67 13.83
CA GLU A 223 -22.21 7.78 14.21
C GLU A 223 -21.44 9.11 14.20
N LYS A 224 -20.29 9.17 14.90
CA LYS A 224 -19.43 10.37 14.92
C LYS A 224 -18.89 10.78 13.56
N LEU A 225 -18.53 9.82 12.72
CA LEU A 225 -18.05 10.10 11.35
C LEU A 225 -19.14 10.70 10.48
N LYS A 226 -20.40 10.27 10.66
CA LYS A 226 -21.55 10.80 9.93
C LYS A 226 -21.95 12.20 10.40
N GLU A 227 -21.88 12.46 11.70
CA GLU A 227 -22.22 13.77 12.29
C GLU A 227 -21.22 14.88 11.93
N ASN A 228 -19.98 14.53 11.58
CA ASN A 228 -18.95 15.50 11.24
C ASN A 228 -19.07 15.95 9.78
N MET A 229 -19.18 17.26 9.54
CA MET A 229 -19.34 17.82 8.18
C MET A 229 -18.21 17.42 7.20
N VAL A 230 -16.98 17.22 7.67
CA VAL A 230 -15.86 16.84 6.78
C VAL A 230 -15.98 15.38 6.36
N THR A 231 -16.17 14.47 7.31
CA THR A 231 -16.19 13.03 7.02
C THR A 231 -17.56 12.51 6.56
N GLY A 232 -18.64 13.18 6.93
CA GLY A 232 -20.02 12.80 6.61
C GLY A 232 -20.57 13.44 5.33
N GLU A 233 -20.07 14.63 4.95
CA GLU A 233 -20.58 15.37 3.79
C GLU A 233 -19.47 15.71 2.78
N SER A 234 -18.47 16.49 3.18
CA SER A 234 -17.47 17.04 2.24
C SER A 234 -16.65 15.97 1.51
N LEU A 235 -16.02 15.04 2.25
CA LEU A 235 -15.20 13.99 1.65
C LEU A 235 -16.02 13.00 0.81
N PRO A 236 -17.22 12.54 1.23
CA PRO A 236 -18.09 11.74 0.38
C PRO A 236 -18.52 12.44 -0.92
N THR A 237 -18.83 13.74 -0.88
CA THR A 237 -19.35 14.47 -2.05
C THR A 237 -18.25 14.89 -3.02
N TYR A 238 -17.14 15.44 -2.52
CA TYR A 238 -16.13 16.09 -3.36
C TYR A 238 -14.76 15.40 -3.33
N GLY A 239 -14.61 14.36 -2.50
CA GLY A 239 -13.31 13.77 -2.22
C GLY A 239 -12.33 14.75 -1.58
N THR A 240 -11.03 14.45 -1.65
CA THR A 240 -9.99 15.32 -1.11
C THR A 240 -9.84 16.63 -1.88
N SER A 241 -10.35 16.69 -3.11
CA SER A 241 -10.32 17.89 -3.96
C SER A 241 -11.15 19.05 -3.43
N ALA A 242 -12.04 18.80 -2.45
CA ALA A 242 -12.71 19.85 -1.66
C ALA A 242 -11.73 20.90 -1.08
N LEU A 243 -10.49 20.48 -0.82
CA LEU A 243 -9.47 21.37 -0.24
C LEU A 243 -8.92 22.39 -1.23
N ILE A 244 -9.11 22.25 -2.55
CA ILE A 244 -8.50 23.14 -3.54
C ILE A 244 -8.95 24.58 -3.32
N ASN A 245 -10.26 24.81 -3.24
CA ASN A 245 -10.82 26.14 -3.01
C ASN A 245 -10.45 26.70 -1.64
N VAL A 246 -10.53 25.86 -0.60
CA VAL A 246 -10.18 26.22 0.77
C VAL A 246 -8.73 26.70 0.86
N ILE A 247 -7.79 25.88 0.40
CA ILE A 247 -6.34 26.17 0.48
C ILE A 247 -5.98 27.39 -0.39
N ASN A 248 -6.62 27.56 -1.55
CA ASN A 248 -6.42 28.73 -2.40
C ASN A 248 -6.95 30.03 -1.76
N ALA A 249 -8.11 29.98 -1.11
CA ALA A 249 -8.69 31.13 -0.40
C ALA A 249 -7.82 31.59 0.79
N PHE A 250 -7.14 30.65 1.46
CA PHE A 250 -6.14 30.96 2.49
C PHE A 250 -4.81 31.50 1.92
N GLY A 251 -4.64 31.55 0.59
CA GLY A 251 -3.43 32.07 -0.04
C GLY A 251 -2.19 31.18 0.18
N ILE A 252 -2.41 29.87 0.35
CA ILE A 252 -1.35 28.87 0.60
C ILE A 252 -1.38 27.69 -0.38
N PHE A 253 -2.00 27.86 -1.55
CA PHE A 253 -2.04 26.85 -2.62
C PHE A 253 -0.79 26.94 -3.52
N PRO A 254 0.14 25.96 -3.45
CA PRO A 254 1.42 26.05 -4.15
C PRO A 254 1.27 26.25 -5.65
N THR A 255 1.67 27.42 -6.14
CA THR A 255 1.47 27.82 -7.54
C THR A 255 2.81 28.22 -8.16
N ARG A 256 3.11 27.68 -9.36
CA ARG A 256 4.36 27.92 -10.10
C ARG A 256 5.60 27.63 -9.25
N ASN A 257 5.72 26.39 -8.76
CA ASN A 257 6.82 25.98 -7.87
C ASN A 257 6.94 26.87 -6.61
N PHE A 258 5.82 27.05 -5.89
CA PHE A 258 5.74 27.80 -4.63
C PHE A 258 6.08 29.30 -4.73
N GLN A 259 6.14 29.90 -5.92
CA GLN A 259 6.37 31.34 -6.10
C GLN A 259 5.19 32.19 -5.60
N THR A 260 3.99 31.62 -5.57
CA THR A 260 2.80 32.24 -4.96
C THR A 260 1.87 31.18 -4.39
N GLY A 261 1.01 31.58 -3.46
CA GLY A 261 0.01 30.73 -2.80
C GLY A 261 -1.41 30.88 -3.35
N VAL A 262 -1.59 31.64 -4.43
CA VAL A 262 -2.89 31.82 -5.08
C VAL A 262 -2.79 31.43 -6.55
N PHE A 263 -3.65 30.52 -6.97
CA PHE A 263 -3.87 30.16 -8.37
C PHE A 263 -5.16 30.79 -8.89
N PRO A 264 -5.11 31.74 -9.85
CA PRO A 264 -6.28 32.49 -10.30
C PRO A 264 -7.43 31.64 -10.82
N THR A 265 -7.15 30.43 -11.30
CA THR A 265 -8.15 29.50 -11.86
C THR A 265 -8.32 28.23 -11.02
N ALA A 266 -8.04 28.28 -9.71
CA ALA A 266 -8.18 27.13 -8.81
C ALA A 266 -9.58 26.50 -8.87
N GLU A 267 -10.63 27.32 -8.97
CA GLU A 267 -12.02 26.84 -9.07
C GLU A 267 -12.21 25.84 -10.22
N LYS A 268 -11.53 26.02 -11.36
CA LYS A 268 -11.70 25.15 -12.53
C LYS A 268 -11.21 23.72 -12.30
N ILE A 269 -10.45 23.49 -11.23
CA ILE A 269 -9.92 22.18 -10.84
C ILE A 269 -10.40 21.77 -9.45
N SER A 270 -11.37 22.48 -8.87
CA SER A 270 -11.93 22.22 -7.54
C SER A 270 -12.69 20.89 -7.47
N GLY A 271 -12.92 20.38 -6.26
CA GLY A 271 -13.77 19.20 -6.06
C GLY A 271 -15.21 19.43 -6.54
N GLU A 272 -15.71 20.65 -6.37
CA GLU A 272 -17.03 21.10 -6.81
C GLU A 272 -17.13 21.07 -8.34
N THR A 273 -16.14 21.61 -9.05
CA THR A 273 -16.09 21.58 -10.52
C THR A 273 -15.91 20.16 -11.05
N ILE A 274 -15.03 19.35 -10.43
CA ILE A 274 -14.86 17.94 -10.84
C ILE A 274 -16.18 17.18 -10.67
N ASN A 275 -16.85 17.34 -9.54
CA ASN A 275 -18.13 16.70 -9.28
C ASN A 275 -19.21 17.16 -10.29
N PHE A 276 -19.28 18.46 -10.59
CA PHE A 276 -20.22 18.98 -11.59
C PHE A 276 -19.96 18.45 -13.02
N MET A 277 -18.69 18.37 -13.43
CA MET A 277 -18.32 18.04 -14.81
C MET A 277 -18.27 16.55 -15.10
N PHE A 278 -17.86 15.73 -14.12
CA PHE A 278 -17.49 14.33 -14.35
C PHE A 278 -18.23 13.33 -13.48
N SER A 279 -19.03 13.77 -12.50
CA SER A 279 -19.91 12.82 -11.82
C SER A 279 -20.97 12.35 -12.80
N ILE A 280 -20.79 11.09 -13.22
CA ILE A 280 -21.86 10.32 -13.84
C ILE A 280 -22.91 10.21 -12.74
N ASN A 281 -24.02 10.94 -12.87
CA ASN A 281 -25.22 10.64 -12.10
C ASN A 281 -25.59 9.19 -12.47
N LEU A 282 -25.12 8.24 -11.66
CA LEU A 282 -25.63 6.88 -11.63
C LEU A 282 -27.03 7.00 -11.03
N PHE A 283 -27.98 7.38 -11.88
CA PHE A 283 -29.41 7.16 -11.64
C PHE A 283 -29.70 5.67 -11.63
#